data_AF-A0A370ETV1-F1
#
_entry.id   AF-A0A370ETV1-F1
#
_cell.length_a   1.000
_cell.length_b   1.000
_cell.length_c   1.000
_cell.angle_alpha   90.00
_cell.angle_beta   90.00
_cell.angle_gamma   90.00
#
_symmetry.space_group_name_H-M   'P 1'
#
loop_
_entity.id
_entity.type
_entity.pdbx_description
1 polymer ?
#
loop_
_entity_poly.entity_id
_entity_poly.type
_entity_poly.pdbx_seq_one_letter_code
_entity_poly.pdbx_strand_id
1 'polypeptide(L)'
;MDYILGRLTPRVKVLEEFESHNREMAALIGTGYAEGTLDRFTITINHLREFIKIKFNRVDMEFADLDLAFIKDFEFYLRTGRNNKKANKMSKADIAILGKLEKEIQLIKEKYNIRTA
;
A
#
# COMPACT_ATOMS: atom_id res chain seq x y z
N MET A 1 21.51 28.65 2.81
CA MET A 1 20.27 29.10 3.46
C MET A 1 19.16 28.23 2.89
N ASP A 2 18.57 27.21 3.54
CA ASP A 2 18.47 26.82 4.94
C ASP A 2 18.95 25.37 5.16
N TYR A 3 19.75 25.17 6.21
CA TYR A 3 20.17 23.86 6.74
C TYR A 3 19.78 23.84 8.22
N ILE A 4 18.47 23.83 8.52
CA ILE A 4 17.99 23.85 9.91
C ILE A 4 16.84 22.83 10.07
N LEU A 5 17.09 21.83 10.92
CA LEU A 5 16.26 20.68 11.34
C LEU A 5 16.45 19.37 10.55
N GLY A 6 17.60 18.74 10.79
CA GLY A 6 17.94 17.38 10.36
C GLY A 6 16.97 16.31 10.86
N ARG A 7 15.93 16.04 10.07
CA ARG A 7 15.33 14.73 9.92
C ARG A 7 15.20 14.45 8.44
N LEU A 8 16.13 13.67 7.89
CA LEU A 8 15.92 13.02 6.60
C LEU A 8 14.78 12.03 6.83
N THR A 9 13.54 12.43 6.56
CA THR A 9 12.45 11.46 6.48
C THR A 9 12.82 10.48 5.36
N PRO A 10 12.91 9.17 5.65
CA PRO A 10 13.22 8.20 4.63
C PRO A 10 12.22 8.32 3.48
N ARG A 11 12.71 8.54 2.25
CA ARG A 11 11.89 8.63 1.03
C ARG A 11 11.49 7.24 0.55
N VAL A 12 10.83 6.49 1.43
CA VAL A 12 10.40 5.11 1.15
C VAL A 12 9.20 5.18 0.21
N LYS A 13 9.32 4.52 -0.94
CA LYS A 13 8.27 4.44 -1.95
C LYS A 13 7.28 3.34 -1.61
N VAL A 14 6.00 3.65 -1.78
CA VAL A 14 4.89 2.81 -1.30
C VAL A 14 4.82 1.52 -2.10
N LEU A 15 4.78 1.60 -3.43
CA LEU A 15 4.67 0.41 -4.26
C LEU A 15 5.95 -0.43 -4.22
N GLU A 16 7.12 0.21 -4.16
CA GLU A 16 8.41 -0.49 -4.05
C GLU A 16 8.52 -1.34 -2.76
N GLU A 17 8.16 -0.78 -1.60
CA GLU A 17 8.20 -1.52 -0.34
C GLU A 17 7.20 -2.69 -0.35
N PHE A 18 6.00 -2.48 -0.92
CA PHE A 18 5.01 -3.55 -1.06
C PHE A 18 5.44 -4.65 -2.03
N GLU A 19 6.11 -4.30 -3.13
CA GLU A 19 6.72 -5.29 -4.02
C GLU A 19 7.81 -6.09 -3.30
N SER A 20 8.60 -5.45 -2.44
CA SER A 20 9.58 -6.14 -1.61
C SER A 20 8.93 -7.09 -0.62
N HIS A 21 7.88 -6.64 0.06
CA HIS A 21 7.10 -7.47 0.97
C HIS A 21 6.53 -8.70 0.28
N ASN A 22 5.96 -8.56 -0.92
CA ASN A 22 5.46 -9.69 -1.69
C ASN A 22 6.56 -10.69 -2.07
N ARG A 23 7.79 -10.24 -2.34
CA ARG A 23 8.93 -11.14 -2.57
C ARG A 23 9.29 -11.94 -1.33
N GLU A 24 9.28 -11.30 -0.16
CA GLU A 24 9.51 -11.98 1.12
C GLU A 24 8.39 -12.99 1.44
N MET A 25 7.14 -12.61 1.22
CA MET A 25 5.98 -13.53 1.37
C MET A 25 6.09 -14.72 0.42
N ALA A 26 6.48 -14.50 -0.84
CA ALA A 26 6.65 -15.55 -1.82
C ALA A 26 7.72 -16.57 -1.39
N ALA A 27 8.82 -16.12 -0.78
CA ALA A 27 9.86 -16.99 -0.24
C ALA A 27 9.39 -17.85 0.95
N LEU A 28 8.29 -17.46 1.59
CA LEU A 28 7.70 -18.12 2.76
C LEU A 28 6.43 -18.92 2.41
N ILE A 29 6.12 -19.11 1.13
CA ILE A 29 5.02 -19.98 0.71
C ILE A 29 5.32 -21.42 1.12
N GLY A 30 4.34 -22.06 1.75
CA GLY A 30 4.44 -23.44 2.24
C GLY A 30 5.07 -23.60 3.62
N THR A 31 5.63 -22.54 4.20
CA THR A 31 6.21 -22.55 5.56
C THR A 31 5.60 -21.49 6.48
N GLY A 32 5.17 -20.34 5.95
CA GLY A 32 4.59 -19.24 6.72
C GLY A 32 3.40 -18.55 6.06
N TYR A 33 3.25 -18.63 4.73
CA TYR A 33 2.13 -18.05 4.00
C TYR A 33 1.46 -19.04 3.06
N ALA A 34 0.15 -18.85 2.89
CA ALA A 34 -0.64 -19.53 1.87
C ALA A 34 -0.61 -18.73 0.55
N GLU A 35 -0.61 -19.44 -0.58
CA GLU A 35 -0.58 -18.85 -1.93
C GLU A 35 -1.70 -17.84 -2.16
N GLY A 36 -2.94 -18.19 -1.79
CA GLY A 36 -4.08 -17.27 -1.90
C GLY A 36 -3.96 -16.00 -1.04
N THR A 37 -3.05 -15.97 -0.06
CA THR A 37 -2.72 -14.72 0.67
C THR A 37 -1.83 -13.83 -0.18
N LEU A 38 -0.76 -14.38 -0.77
CA LEU A 38 0.13 -13.65 -1.68
C LEU A 38 -0.63 -13.11 -2.90
N ASP A 39 -1.52 -13.91 -3.48
CA ASP A 39 -2.35 -13.48 -4.61
C ASP A 39 -3.18 -12.24 -4.27
N ARG A 40 -3.81 -12.24 -3.10
CA ARG A 40 -4.62 -11.11 -2.64
C ARG A 40 -3.79 -9.86 -2.39
N PHE A 41 -2.61 -9.99 -1.77
CA PHE A 41 -1.70 -8.86 -1.63
C PHE A 41 -1.28 -8.30 -3.00
N THR A 42 -0.94 -9.18 -3.94
CA THR A 42 -0.61 -8.80 -5.33
C THR A 42 -1.75 -8.05 -6.01
N ILE A 43 -2.99 -8.53 -5.88
CA ILE A 43 -4.19 -7.87 -6.41
C ILE A 43 -4.38 -6.49 -5.76
N THR A 44 -4.26 -6.39 -4.44
CA THR A 44 -4.38 -5.13 -3.70
C THR A 44 -3.33 -4.10 -4.15
N ILE A 45 -2.07 -4.51 -4.33
CA ILE A 45 -0.99 -3.63 -4.80
C ILE A 45 -1.27 -3.14 -6.22
N ASN A 46 -1.82 -3.98 -7.10
CA ASN A 46 -2.21 -3.58 -8.44
C ASN A 46 -3.32 -2.52 -8.42
N HIS A 47 -4.31 -2.68 -7.54
CA HIS A 47 -5.32 -1.65 -7.33
C HIS A 47 -4.75 -0.35 -6.76
N LEU A 48 -3.79 -0.44 -5.83
CA LEU A 48 -3.11 0.71 -5.25
C LEU A 48 -2.35 1.49 -6.32
N ARG A 49 -1.58 0.80 -7.17
CA ARG A 49 -0.85 1.40 -8.30
C ARG A 49 -1.77 2.14 -9.25
N GLU A 50 -2.89 1.53 -9.60
CA GLU A 50 -3.88 2.15 -10.48
C GLU A 50 -4.56 3.35 -9.82
N PHE A 51 -4.96 3.23 -8.55
CA PHE A 51 -5.53 4.32 -7.78
C PHE A 51 -4.60 5.53 -7.70
N ILE A 52 -3.31 5.28 -7.40
CA ILE A 52 -2.28 6.32 -7.36
C ILE A 52 -2.19 7.04 -8.71
N LYS A 53 -2.16 6.27 -9.80
CA LYS A 53 -2.13 6.81 -11.16
C LYS A 53 -3.36 7.65 -11.49
N ILE A 54 -4.56 7.16 -11.18
CA ILE A 54 -5.82 7.83 -11.53
C ILE A 54 -6.03 9.10 -10.70
N LYS A 55 -5.81 9.03 -9.37
CA LYS A 55 -6.15 10.13 -8.45
C LYS A 55 -5.06 11.18 -8.35
N PHE A 56 -3.79 10.78 -8.42
CA PHE A 56 -2.65 11.67 -8.19
C PHE A 56 -1.78 11.90 -9.44
N ASN A 57 -2.02 11.17 -10.53
CA ASN A 57 -1.18 11.20 -11.74
C ASN A 57 0.31 11.00 -11.41
N ARG A 58 0.58 9.98 -10.58
CA ARG A 58 1.91 9.54 -10.16
C ARG A 58 2.09 8.06 -10.48
N VAL A 59 3.36 7.66 -10.63
CA VAL A 59 3.71 6.25 -10.77
C VAL A 59 3.79 5.58 -9.39
N ASP A 60 4.23 6.33 -8.37
CA ASP A 60 4.36 5.89 -6.98
C ASP A 60 4.26 7.11 -6.03
N MET A 61 4.11 6.86 -4.75
CA MET A 61 4.05 7.86 -3.67
C MET A 61 5.06 7.52 -2.56
N GLU A 62 5.36 8.47 -1.70
CA GLU A 62 6.16 8.21 -0.49
C GLU A 62 5.24 7.89 0.69
N PHE A 63 5.70 7.07 1.62
CA PHE A 63 4.93 6.77 2.85
C PHE A 63 4.62 8.03 3.67
N ALA A 64 5.45 9.07 3.55
CA ALA A 64 5.22 10.36 4.18
C ALA A 64 3.98 11.09 3.63
N ASP A 65 3.60 10.81 2.38
CA ASP A 65 2.44 11.42 1.71
C ASP A 65 1.13 10.64 1.98
N LEU A 66 1.20 9.47 2.63
CA LEU A 66 0.03 8.66 2.93
C LEU A 66 -0.64 9.12 4.22
N ASP A 67 -1.67 9.96 4.10
CA ASP A 67 -2.49 10.44 5.22
C ASP A 67 -3.79 9.63 5.39
N LEU A 68 -4.62 10.04 6.35
CA LEU A 68 -5.92 9.40 6.59
C LEU A 68 -6.89 9.59 5.41
N ALA A 69 -6.78 10.69 4.66
CA ALA A 69 -7.63 10.95 3.51
C ALA A 69 -7.32 9.97 2.37
N PHE A 70 -6.04 9.71 2.12
CA PHE A 70 -5.58 8.70 1.18
C PHE A 70 -6.19 7.32 1.48
N ILE A 71 -6.13 6.88 2.73
CA ILE A 71 -6.66 5.56 3.15
C ILE A 71 -8.16 5.48 2.88
N LYS A 72 -8.92 6.50 3.32
CA LYS A 72 -10.38 6.56 3.11
C LYS A 72 -10.76 6.58 1.62
N ASP A 73 -10.02 7.35 0.83
CA ASP A 73 -10.26 7.46 -0.60
C ASP A 73 -9.93 6.16 -1.35
N PHE A 74 -8.88 5.47 -0.92
CA PHE A 74 -8.52 4.17 -1.47
C PHE A 74 -9.56 3.11 -1.10
N GLU A 75 -10.02 3.07 0.15
CA GLU A 75 -11.12 2.19 0.57
C GLU A 75 -12.39 2.45 -0.26
N PHE A 76 -12.74 3.71 -0.46
CA PHE A 76 -13.89 4.09 -1.28
C PHE A 76 -13.72 3.67 -2.76
N TYR A 77 -12.53 3.86 -3.32
CA TYR A 77 -12.20 3.41 -4.67
C TYR A 77 -12.46 1.91 -4.83
N LEU A 78 -11.99 1.10 -3.89
CA LEU A 78 -12.14 -0.36 -3.91
C LEU A 78 -13.59 -0.81 -3.77
N ARG A 79 -14.38 -0.14 -2.91
CA ARG A 79 -15.81 -0.44 -2.73
C ARG A 79 -16.65 -0.07 -3.94
N THR A 80 -16.30 1.02 -4.62
CA THR A 80 -17.10 1.52 -5.75
C THR A 80 -16.79 0.81 -7.07
N GLY A 81 -15.67 0.08 -7.15
CA GLY A 81 -15.29 -0.72 -8.32
C GLY A 81 -15.25 0.09 -9.61
N ARG A 82 -15.01 1.40 -9.51
CA ARG A 82 -15.50 2.38 -10.48
C ARG A 82 -14.84 2.36 -11.85
N ASN A 83 -13.73 1.65 -12.06
CA ASN A 83 -13.00 1.75 -13.32
C ASN A 83 -12.52 0.45 -13.97
N ASN A 84 -12.90 -0.74 -13.48
CA ASN A 84 -12.40 -1.96 -14.11
C ASN A 84 -13.46 -3.01 -14.39
N LYS A 85 -13.76 -3.18 -15.69
CA LYS A 85 -14.46 -4.36 -16.22
C LYS A 85 -13.57 -5.61 -16.24
N LYS A 86 -12.25 -5.48 -15.98
CA LYS A 86 -11.24 -6.55 -16.03
C LYS A 86 -10.53 -6.85 -14.70
N ALA A 87 -10.65 -5.98 -13.69
CA ALA A 87 -10.13 -6.24 -12.35
C ALA A 87 -11.32 -6.66 -11.48
N ASN A 88 -11.24 -7.85 -10.90
CA ASN A 88 -12.30 -8.36 -10.03
C ASN A 88 -12.59 -7.34 -8.92
N LYS A 89 -13.87 -7.03 -8.68
CA LYS A 89 -14.27 -6.29 -7.49
C LYS A 89 -13.68 -6.99 -6.27
N MET A 90 -13.05 -6.22 -5.36
CA MET A 90 -12.63 -6.76 -4.07
C MET A 90 -13.82 -7.34 -3.32
N SER A 91 -13.71 -8.62 -2.98
CA SER A 91 -14.62 -9.31 -2.09
C SER A 91 -14.46 -8.80 -0.65
N LYS A 92 -15.40 -9.15 0.24
CA LYS A 92 -15.28 -8.84 1.68
C LYS A 92 -13.97 -9.33 2.29
N ALA A 93 -13.42 -10.43 1.78
CA ALA A 93 -12.14 -10.96 2.26
C ALA A 93 -10.95 -10.13 1.77
N ASP A 94 -11.06 -9.46 0.62
CA ASP A 94 -10.01 -8.58 0.10
C ASP A 94 -10.02 -7.23 0.85
N ILE A 95 -11.19 -6.76 1.31
CA ILE A 95 -11.28 -5.62 2.24
C ILE A 95 -10.56 -5.90 3.56
N ALA A 96 -10.59 -7.14 4.06
CA ALA A 96 -9.83 -7.50 5.27
C ALA A 96 -8.30 -7.39 5.04
N ILE A 97 -7.83 -7.55 3.81
CA ILE A 97 -6.42 -7.31 3.45
C ILE A 97 -6.10 -5.82 3.52
N LEU A 98 -7.04 -4.91 3.27
CA LEU A 98 -6.81 -3.47 3.50
C LEU A 98 -6.51 -3.17 4.97
N GLY A 99 -7.24 -3.80 5.89
CA GLY A 99 -6.94 -3.67 7.32
C GLY A 99 -5.56 -4.25 7.69
N LYS A 100 -5.05 -5.25 6.96
CA LYS A 100 -3.67 -5.73 7.12
C LYS A 100 -2.66 -4.76 6.50
N LEU A 101 -2.98 -4.22 5.32
CA LEU A 101 -2.20 -3.21 4.61
C LEU A 101 -2.03 -1.96 5.46
N GLU A 102 -3.10 -1.49 6.12
CA GLU A 102 -3.07 -0.35 7.03
C GLU A 102 -2.12 -0.60 8.21
N LYS A 103 -2.14 -1.81 8.79
CA LYS A 103 -1.22 -2.20 9.85
C LYS A 103 0.23 -2.26 9.35
N GLU A 104 0.45 -2.83 8.17
CA GLU A 104 1.79 -2.84 7.56
C GLU A 104 2.30 -1.43 7.26
N ILE A 105 1.44 -0.52 6.77
CA ILE A 105 1.78 0.89 6.59
C ILE A 105 2.21 1.52 7.92
N GLN A 106 1.49 1.23 9.01
CA GLN A 106 1.86 1.72 10.34
C GLN A 106 3.20 1.14 10.80
N LEU A 107 3.41 -0.18 10.67
CA LEU A 107 4.66 -0.85 11.04
C LEU A 107 5.85 -0.32 10.22
N ILE A 108 5.67 -0.06 8.93
CA ILE A 108 6.69 0.53 8.06
C ILE A 108 7.00 1.97 8.50
N LYS A 109 5.97 2.76 8.80
CA LYS A 109 6.17 4.13 9.32
C LYS A 109 6.91 4.12 10.65
N GLU A 110 6.61 3.18 11.54
CA GLU A 110 7.35 2.99 12.80
C GLU A 110 8.82 2.58 12.55
N LYS A 111 9.04 1.56 11.71
CA LYS A 111 10.37 1.05 11.31
C LYS A 111 11.28 2.17 10.80
N TYR A 112 10.72 3.11 10.03
CA TYR A 112 11.45 4.23 9.42
C TYR A 112 11.28 5.58 10.14
N ASN A 113 10.62 5.61 11.31
CA ASN A 113 10.34 6.81 12.10
C ASN A 113 9.68 7.95 11.28
N ILE A 114 8.78 7.59 10.37
CA ILE A 114 8.04 8.49 9.49
C ILE A 114 6.86 9.06 10.27
N ARG A 115 6.83 10.38 10.46
CA ARG A 115 5.73 11.08 11.14
C ARG A 115 4.61 11.37 10.13
N THR A 116 3.38 11.02 10.48
CA THR A 116 2.19 11.57 9.83
C THR A 116 1.98 13.01 10.29
N ALA A 117 1.78 13.92 9.33
CA ALA A 117 1.34 15.29 9.59
C ALA A 117 -0.13 15.32 10.01
#